data_AF-A0A7W4VNJ9-F1
#
_entry.id   AF-A0A7W4VNJ9-F1
#
_cell.length_a   1.000
_cell.length_b   1.000
_cell.length_c   1.000
_cell.angle_alpha   90.00
_cell.angle_beta   90.00
_cell.angle_gamma   90.00
#
_symmetry.space_group_name_H-M   'P 1'
#
loop_
_entity.id
_entity.type
_entity.pdbx_description
1 polymer ?
#
loop_
_entity_poly.entity_id
_entity_poly.type
_entity_poly.pdbx_seq_one_letter_code
_entity_poly.pdbx_strand_id
1 'polypeptide(L)' 'MDKVYSDARSALAGLVKDGMTIMAGGFGLCG' A
#
# COMPACT_ATOMS: atom_id res chain seq x y z
N MET A 1 -13.06 -1.34 -13.41
CA MET A 1 -12.62 -0.02 -12.87
C MET A 1 -12.53 -0.04 -11.35
N ASP A 2 -13.00 -1.11 -10.70
CA ASP A 2 -13.28 -1.21 -9.26
C ASP A 2 -12.05 -1.38 -8.36
N LYS A 3 -10.84 -1.32 -8.93
CA LYS A 3 -9.57 -1.43 -8.21
C LYS A 3 -8.78 -0.12 -8.17
N VAL A 4 -9.35 0.94 -8.73
CA VAL A 4 -8.77 2.29 -8.72
C VAL A 4 -9.38 3.05 -7.54
N TYR A 5 -8.53 3.50 -6.63
CA TYR A 5 -8.91 4.26 -5.45
C TYR A 5 -8.53 5.73 -5.65
N SER A 6 -9.29 6.64 -5.04
CA SER A 6 -9.06 8.09 -5.16
C SER A 6 -7.76 8.56 -4.51
N ASP A 7 -7.24 7.80 -3.55
CA ASP A 7 -6.09 8.15 -2.74
C ASP A 7 -5.48 6.91 -2.06
N ALA A 8 -4.27 7.05 -1.54
CA ALA A 8 -3.56 5.94 -0.90
C ALA A 8 -4.21 5.46 0.41
N ARG A 9 -4.90 6.34 1.14
CA ARG A 9 -5.56 5.98 2.41
C ARG A 9 -6.76 5.09 2.14
N SER A 10 -7.60 5.43 1.16
CA SER A 10 -8.75 4.61 0.77
C SER A 10 -8.33 3.25 0.21
N ALA A 11 -7.17 3.17 -0.45
CA ALA A 11 -6.61 1.90 -0.93
C ALA A 11 -6.16 0.94 0.19
N LEU A 12 -5.76 1.46 1.35
CA LEU A 12 -5.17 0.67 2.45
C LEU A 12 -6.07 0.52 3.68
N ALA A 13 -7.20 1.23 3.72
CA ALA A 13 -8.11 1.29 4.86
C ALA A 13 -8.62 -0.12 5.26
N GLY A 14 -8.38 -0.50 6.52
CA GLY A 14 -8.81 -1.79 7.08
C GLY A 14 -7.99 -3.01 6.63
N LEU A 15 -7.04 -2.83 5.70
CA LEU A 15 -6.15 -3.89 5.22
C LEU A 15 -4.92 -4.03 6.12
N VAL A 16 -4.25 -2.91 6.43
CA VAL A 16 -3.01 -2.89 7.22
C VAL A 16 -3.31 -3.02 8.71
N LYS A 17 -2.47 -3.79 9.42
CA LYS A 17 -2.61 -4.10 10.85
C LYS A 17 -1.24 -4.16 11.52
N ASP A 18 -1.21 -3.95 12.83
CA ASP A 18 0.01 -4.03 13.63
C ASP A 18 0.65 -5.43 13.55
N GLY A 19 1.98 -5.46 13.44
CA GLY A 19 2.76 -6.69 13.34
C GLY A 19 2.73 -7.38 11.97
N MET A 20 2.10 -6.78 10.96
CA MET A 20 2.09 -7.31 9.60
C MET A 20 3.46 -7.14 8.92
N THR A 21 4.00 -8.22 8.35
CA THR A 21 5.15 -8.14 7.44
C THR A 21 4.70 -7.54 6.11
N ILE A 22 5.32 -6.43 5.71
CA ILE A 22 5.03 -5.74 4.44
C ILE A 22 6.19 -5.97 3.46
N MET A 23 5.87 -6.26 2.19
CA MET A 23 6.85 -6.25 1.12
C MET A 23 6.85 -4.88 0.44
N ALA A 24 7.93 -4.12 0.60
CA ALA A 24 8.15 -2.85 -0.07
C ALA A 24 9.21 -3.03 -1.17
N GLY A 25 8.80 -2.87 -2.43
CA GLY A 25 9.71 -2.91 -3.58
C GLY A 25 10.46 -1.59 -3.77
N GLY A 26 11.59 -1.63 -4.48
CA GLY A 26 12.40 -0.44 -4.83
C GLY A 26 13.90 -0.71 -4.76
N PHE A 27 14.70 0.16 -5.39
CA PHE A 27 16.16 0.16 -5.36
C PHE A 27 16.71 1.56 -5.08
N GLY A 28 17.25 1.78 -3.88
CA GLY A 28 17.74 3.09 -3.46
C GLY A 28 16.61 4.13 -3.43
N LEU A 29 16.65 5.08 -4.37
CA LEU A 29 15.61 6.10 -4.58
C LEU A 29 14.72 5.82 -5.80
N CYS A 30 14.94 4.70 -6.50
CA CYS A 30 14.18 4.30 -7.68
C CYS A 30 13.14 3.25 -7.28
N GLY A 31 11.89 3.68 -7.16
CA GLY A 31 10.77 2.88 -6.66
C GLY A 31 9.60 3.78 -6.34
#